data_AF-A0A3N1MBU0-F1
#
_entry.id   AF-A0A3N1MBU0-F1
#
_cell.length_a   1.000
_cell.length_b   1.000
_cell.length_c   1.000
_cell.angle_alpha   90.00
_cell.angle_beta   90.00
_cell.angle_gamma   90.00
#
_symmetry.space_group_name_H-M   'P 1'
#
loop_
_entity.id
_entity.type
_entity.pdbx_description
1 polymer ?
#
loop_
_entity_poly.entity_id
_entity_poly.type
_entity_poly.pdbx_seq_one_letter_code
_entity_poly.pdbx_strand_id
1 'polypeptide(L)'
;MGSLSGANRLATRSVVVAKVAGSYDAGLWRATLELGRRVRAEAFPDDPGEAAPTILRDAVERLCDRLCVFMELPRPALVRTPMGDASRDTVLLPGPQIHVIGVLRLAIEMLATAAAGPSSEDAVDRLRDRLLEHRRLALIVFRGSRGPLVKAAIRRNMPWRFLSFADHLLQFGEGRRARRLAASGSTETREVALSLASDKRTGSTVLRRAGLPVARQAEVASPGDVMRLAAEVGYPLVIKPYALRRQTGIRFVYRPEQIEAELKAAASHGVGVVAESFLPGPEHRVLVLDGRVIGAFERPAPQVVGDGRSTIAQLAAVLNGAGRGERHQGFALHPVLIDEQSHAFLESRGWSVDSVPPPGAVVETHPLPFVGFGGGARLDSTERIHPDNHALAARALAALDLDLGGIDLRIPDISLSWREVGAGICEVNPRPDLGAHYLPGLDRDVAGIVLDRRGPPDGHGRMPHILVVGDGDLAERARAIAEALHRAFGWKVGLATGDGVWLGHVVLPADRWAGLATATLFVEDPTLDAAVLAIRRDLLFAEGAGTEHPDLVLTEPEVPGSASPVMGFLRAAGARILPLPATAAAAADLAVAGLRRFRIGLPPS
;
A
#
# COMPACT_ATOMS: atom_id res chain seq x y z
N MET A 1 8.34 23.23 22.40
CA MET A 1 9.19 22.04 22.17
C MET A 1 8.61 20.89 22.99
N GLY A 2 8.16 19.80 22.35
CA GLY A 2 7.60 18.63 23.03
C GLY A 2 8.65 17.53 23.20
N SER A 3 8.83 17.01 24.42
CA SER A 3 9.60 15.78 24.63
C SER A 3 8.72 14.57 24.28
N LEU A 4 9.23 13.71 23.39
CA LEU A 4 8.64 12.41 23.07
C LEU A 4 9.07 11.43 24.16
N SER A 5 8.21 11.11 25.12
CA SER A 5 8.49 10.11 26.17
C SER A 5 7.33 9.13 26.26
N GLY A 6 7.63 7.84 26.12
CA GLY A 6 6.68 6.73 26.06
C GLY A 6 6.33 6.40 24.61
N ALA A 7 6.76 5.26 24.09
CA ALA A 7 6.35 4.85 22.76
C ALA A 7 6.19 3.34 22.76
N ASN A 8 5.03 2.83 22.37
CA ASN A 8 4.87 1.42 22.05
C ASN A 8 5.57 1.19 20.71
N ARG A 9 6.91 1.12 20.74
CA ARG A 9 7.73 1.45 19.56
C ARG A 9 7.57 0.45 18.41
N LEU A 10 7.16 -0.81 18.58
CA LEU A 10 7.30 -1.79 17.48
C LEU A 10 6.05 -2.61 17.17
N ALA A 11 4.91 -2.22 17.74
CA ALA A 11 3.63 -2.74 17.34
C ALA A 11 3.25 -2.24 15.93
N THR A 12 2.48 -3.04 15.18
CA THR A 12 1.99 -2.74 13.82
C THR A 12 1.21 -1.41 13.72
N ARG A 13 0.80 -0.89 14.89
CA ARG A 13 0.33 0.45 15.24
C ARG A 13 1.32 0.96 16.28
N SER A 14 2.46 1.48 15.85
CA SER A 14 3.41 2.07 16.78
C SER A 14 2.73 3.29 17.40
N VAL A 15 2.38 3.22 18.67
CA VAL A 15 1.72 4.34 19.35
C VAL A 15 2.81 5.31 19.75
N VAL A 16 2.94 6.41 19.01
CA VAL A 16 3.79 7.54 19.39
C VAL A 16 3.03 8.35 20.42
N VAL A 17 3.53 8.42 21.66
CA VAL A 17 3.04 9.35 22.68
C VAL A 17 3.86 10.63 22.56
N ALA A 18 3.20 11.74 22.26
CA ALA A 18 3.84 13.05 22.28
C ALA A 18 3.16 13.96 23.28
N LYS A 19 3.96 14.59 24.14
CA LYS A 19 3.49 15.67 25.01
C LYS A 19 3.55 16.99 24.23
N VAL A 20 2.39 17.57 23.97
CA VAL A 20 2.23 18.85 23.29
C VAL A 20 1.80 19.89 24.31
N ALA A 21 2.64 20.91 24.53
CA ALA A 21 2.36 22.00 25.47
C ALA A 21 2.42 23.34 24.74
N GLY A 22 1.51 24.24 25.09
CA GLY A 22 1.40 25.60 24.52
C GLY A 22 0.01 26.19 24.73
N SER A 23 -0.13 27.51 24.54
CA SER A 23 -1.43 28.18 24.48
C SER A 23 -2.11 27.88 23.15
N TYR A 24 -3.42 27.69 23.18
CA TYR A 24 -4.22 27.43 21.99
C TYR A 24 -5.54 28.18 22.05
N ASP A 25 -5.95 28.72 20.90
CA ASP A 25 -7.27 29.29 20.66
C ASP A 25 -7.73 28.97 19.22
N ALA A 26 -9.00 29.27 18.93
CA ALA A 26 -9.58 29.07 17.60
C ALA A 26 -8.98 30.00 16.52
N GLY A 27 -8.27 31.06 16.90
CA GLY A 27 -7.53 31.93 15.98
C GLY A 27 -6.29 31.24 15.43
N LEU A 28 -5.53 30.55 16.28
CA LEU A 28 -4.38 29.76 15.90
C LEU A 28 -4.75 28.65 14.89
N TRP A 29 -5.87 27.98 15.09
CA TRP A 29 -6.37 26.99 14.13
C TRP A 29 -6.61 27.59 12.74
N ARG A 30 -7.31 28.73 12.68
CA ARG A 30 -7.59 29.44 11.42
C ARG A 30 -6.30 29.90 10.73
N ALA A 31 -5.35 30.45 11.49
CA ALA A 31 -4.03 30.83 10.97
C ALA A 31 -3.25 29.62 10.42
N THR A 32 -3.38 28.46 11.07
CA THR A 32 -2.74 27.22 10.62
C THR A 32 -3.34 26.69 9.32
N LEU A 33 -4.67 26.78 9.16
CA LEU A 33 -5.33 26.41 7.90
C LEU A 33 -4.98 27.38 6.75
N GLU A 34 -4.89 28.68 7.03
CA GLU A 34 -4.40 29.67 6.06
C GLU A 34 -2.96 29.37 5.62
N LEU A 35 -2.07 29.04 6.58
CA LEU A 35 -0.72 28.59 6.29
C LEU A 35 -0.73 27.33 5.42
N GLY A 36 -1.59 26.36 5.72
CA GLY A 36 -1.79 25.15 4.89
C GLY A 36 -2.20 25.47 3.45
N ARG A 37 -3.09 26.46 3.25
CA ARG A 37 -3.48 26.95 1.91
C ARG A 37 -2.32 27.61 1.17
N ARG A 38 -1.48 28.40 1.84
CA ARG A 38 -0.27 28.99 1.24
C ARG A 38 0.78 27.94 0.88
N VAL A 39 0.90 26.89 1.70
CA VAL A 39 1.79 25.77 1.42
C VAL A 39 1.31 25.00 0.17
N ARG A 40 0.01 24.69 0.02
CA ARG A 40 -0.53 24.02 -1.17
C ARG A 40 -2.05 24.19 -1.37
N ALA A 41 -2.46 25.30 -1.97
CA ALA A 41 -3.89 25.69 -2.10
C ALA A 41 -4.79 24.65 -2.78
N GLU A 42 -4.28 23.96 -3.81
CA GLU A 42 -5.10 23.08 -4.65
C GLU A 42 -5.31 21.65 -4.11
N ALA A 43 -4.56 21.21 -3.08
CA ALA A 43 -4.72 19.85 -2.53
C ALA A 43 -4.54 19.72 -1.01
N PHE A 44 -4.30 20.82 -0.28
CA PHE A 44 -4.42 20.75 1.17
C PHE A 44 -5.89 20.45 1.52
N PRO A 45 -6.21 19.34 2.21
CA PRO A 45 -7.59 19.03 2.56
C PRO A 45 -8.07 20.14 3.48
N ASP A 46 -9.06 20.93 3.05
CA ASP A 46 -9.73 21.95 3.83
C ASP A 46 -11.24 21.64 3.92
N ASP A 47 -11.83 21.87 5.08
CA ASP A 47 -13.29 21.84 5.26
C ASP A 47 -13.68 23.15 5.94
N PRO A 48 -14.12 24.15 5.15
CA PRO A 48 -14.46 25.47 5.68
C PRO A 48 -15.58 25.45 6.73
N GLY A 49 -16.37 24.38 6.79
CA GLY A 49 -17.46 24.19 7.75
C GLY A 49 -17.04 23.50 9.04
N GLU A 50 -15.79 23.02 9.16
CA GLU A 50 -15.35 22.29 10.34
C GLU A 50 -15.15 23.23 11.55
N ALA A 51 -15.82 22.91 12.66
CA ALA A 51 -15.62 23.62 13.91
C ALA A 51 -14.17 23.50 14.42
N ALA A 52 -13.59 24.63 14.83
CA ALA A 52 -12.26 24.66 15.41
C ALA A 52 -12.19 23.73 16.65
N PRO A 53 -11.12 22.94 16.81
CA PRO A 53 -10.84 22.24 18.05
C PRO A 53 -10.90 23.19 19.25
N THR A 54 -11.23 22.67 20.43
CA THR A 54 -11.28 23.47 21.66
C THR A 54 -9.96 23.43 22.45
N ILE A 55 -9.10 22.45 22.15
CA ILE A 55 -7.81 22.25 22.82
C ILE A 55 -6.70 21.91 21.82
N LEU A 56 -5.45 22.22 22.19
CA LEU A 56 -4.27 22.05 21.35
C LEU A 56 -4.06 20.62 20.84
N ARG A 57 -4.28 19.62 21.71
CA ARG A 57 -4.16 18.20 21.36
C ARG A 57 -5.03 17.84 20.17
N ASP A 58 -6.31 18.18 20.24
CA ASP A 58 -7.29 17.86 19.19
C ASP A 58 -6.94 18.60 17.88
N ALA A 59 -6.34 19.79 17.96
CA ALA A 59 -5.83 20.50 16.78
C ALA A 59 -4.64 19.77 16.12
N VAL A 60 -3.71 19.24 16.91
CA VAL A 60 -2.61 18.43 16.38
C VAL A 60 -3.15 17.16 15.72
N GLU A 61 -4.09 16.46 16.36
CA GLU A 61 -4.70 15.24 15.82
C GLU A 61 -5.37 15.48 14.47
N ARG A 62 -6.25 16.49 14.38
CA ARG A 62 -6.93 16.83 13.12
C ARG A 62 -5.96 17.25 12.02
N LEU A 63 -4.91 17.99 12.38
CA LEU A 63 -3.88 18.36 11.41
C LEU A 63 -3.08 17.14 10.92
N CYS A 64 -2.75 16.19 11.82
CA CYS A 64 -2.13 14.93 11.42
C CYS A 64 -3.01 14.13 10.47
N ASP A 65 -4.33 14.09 10.69
CA ASP A 65 -5.27 13.43 9.80
C ASP A 65 -5.29 14.07 8.41
N ARG A 66 -5.34 15.42 8.34
CA ARG A 66 -5.26 16.17 7.09
C ARG A 66 -3.95 15.90 6.35
N LEU A 67 -2.83 15.92 7.06
CA LEU A 67 -1.52 15.59 6.50
C LEU A 67 -1.44 14.14 6.00
N CYS A 68 -2.03 13.17 6.72
CA CYS A 68 -2.10 11.78 6.27
C CYS A 68 -2.90 11.65 4.97
N VAL A 69 -4.04 12.36 4.85
CA VAL A 69 -4.82 12.41 3.60
C VAL A 69 -4.00 13.00 2.48
N PHE A 70 -3.36 14.15 2.71
CA PHE A 70 -2.50 14.78 1.72
C PHE A 70 -1.35 13.86 1.30
N MET A 71 -0.75 13.10 2.21
CA MET A 71 0.38 12.20 1.90
C MET A 71 -0.06 10.84 1.34
N GLU A 72 -1.37 10.61 1.16
CA GLU A 72 -1.95 9.31 0.81
C GLU A 72 -1.60 8.17 1.79
N LEU A 73 -1.25 8.52 3.03
CA LEU A 73 -0.92 7.57 4.08
C LEU A 73 -2.19 6.86 4.55
N PRO A 74 -2.08 5.56 4.93
CA PRO A 74 -3.16 4.90 5.65
C PRO A 74 -3.51 5.69 6.91
N ARG A 75 -4.79 6.07 7.05
CA ARG A 75 -5.24 6.80 8.24
C ARG A 75 -5.14 5.88 9.45
N PRO A 76 -4.48 6.31 10.51
CA PRO A 76 -4.33 5.46 11.66
C PRO A 76 -5.57 5.60 12.56
N ALA A 77 -6.11 4.48 13.05
CA ALA A 77 -7.23 4.53 13.99
C ALA A 77 -6.75 5.11 15.32
N LEU A 78 -7.09 6.36 15.60
CA LEU A 78 -6.66 7.04 16.83
C LEU A 78 -7.33 6.37 18.04
N VAL A 79 -6.58 5.54 18.77
CA VAL A 79 -7.06 4.89 19.99
C VAL A 79 -6.84 5.85 21.16
N ARG A 80 -7.94 6.40 21.70
CA ARG A 80 -7.89 7.30 22.86
C ARG A 80 -7.74 6.49 24.15
N THR A 81 -6.61 6.66 24.83
CA THR A 81 -6.40 6.11 26.18
C THR A 81 -6.97 7.06 27.24
N PRO A 82 -7.67 6.59 28.30
CA PRO A 82 -8.17 7.42 29.41
C PRO A 82 -7.11 8.14 30.26
N MET A 83 -5.85 8.20 29.85
CA MET A 83 -4.93 9.20 30.42
C MET A 83 -5.44 10.64 30.20
N GLY A 84 -6.40 10.80 29.28
CA GLY A 84 -6.94 12.07 28.79
C GLY A 84 -7.88 12.86 29.68
N ASP A 85 -8.27 12.39 30.87
CA ASP A 85 -8.88 13.29 31.87
C ASP A 85 -7.82 13.98 32.74
N ALA A 86 -6.60 13.42 32.84
CA ALA A 86 -5.53 13.92 33.70
C ALA A 86 -4.26 14.43 32.96
N SER A 87 -4.01 14.07 31.70
CA SER A 87 -2.94 14.64 30.87
C SER A 87 -3.48 15.21 29.56
N ARG A 88 -3.75 16.52 29.54
CA ARG A 88 -4.32 17.27 28.41
C ARG A 88 -3.45 17.32 27.14
N ASP A 89 -2.23 16.78 27.20
CA ASP A 89 -1.16 17.07 26.24
C ASP A 89 -0.74 15.87 25.38
N THR A 90 -1.39 14.71 25.46
CA THR A 90 -0.91 13.48 24.82
C THR A 90 -1.59 13.18 23.48
N VAL A 91 -0.82 13.09 22.39
CA VAL A 91 -1.28 12.65 21.05
C VAL A 91 -0.84 11.21 20.80
N LEU A 92 -1.72 10.37 20.21
CA LEU A 92 -1.47 8.97 19.86
C LEU A 92 -1.68 8.75 18.37
N LEU A 93 -0.61 8.43 17.64
CA LEU A 93 -0.71 8.17 16.21
C LEU A 93 -0.22 6.75 15.90
N PRO A 94 -1.09 5.86 15.39
CA PRO A 94 -0.67 4.57 14.85
C PRO A 94 0.08 4.68 13.50
N GLY A 95 0.97 3.74 13.19
CA GLY A 95 1.56 3.56 11.85
C GLY A 95 3.07 3.28 11.88
N PRO A 96 3.71 3.07 10.71
CA PRO A 96 5.15 2.84 10.64
C PRO A 96 5.91 4.06 11.16
N GLN A 97 6.78 3.82 12.13
CA GLN A 97 7.45 4.83 12.98
C GLN A 97 7.92 6.08 12.21
N ILE A 98 8.56 5.89 11.05
CA ILE A 98 9.22 6.98 10.33
C ILE A 98 8.22 8.01 9.75
N HIS A 99 7.05 7.57 9.29
CA HIS A 99 6.08 8.48 8.66
C HIS A 99 5.20 9.17 9.69
N VAL A 100 4.79 8.45 10.73
CA VAL A 100 3.97 9.00 11.81
C VAL A 100 4.68 10.11 12.56
N ILE A 101 5.96 9.91 12.90
CA ILE A 101 6.77 10.93 13.56
C ILE A 101 6.96 12.14 12.64
N GLY A 102 7.16 11.92 11.33
CA GLY A 102 7.25 12.98 10.34
C GLY A 102 5.98 13.84 10.27
N VAL A 103 4.82 13.19 10.14
CA VAL A 103 3.50 13.85 10.13
C VAL A 103 3.26 14.66 11.40
N LEU A 104 3.51 14.07 12.56
CA LEU A 104 3.33 14.74 13.85
C LEU A 104 4.25 15.96 14.00
N ARG A 105 5.53 15.82 13.65
CA ARG A 105 6.49 16.93 13.68
C ARG A 105 6.04 18.05 12.76
N LEU A 106 5.60 17.72 11.55
CA LEU A 106 5.11 18.71 10.59
C LEU A 106 3.84 19.40 11.09
N ALA A 107 2.89 18.67 11.70
CA ALA A 107 1.70 19.26 12.31
C ALA A 107 2.06 20.26 13.42
N ILE A 108 2.93 19.86 14.35
CA ILE A 108 3.38 20.72 15.46
C ILE A 108 4.12 21.94 14.92
N GLU A 109 4.95 21.77 13.88
CA GLU A 109 5.69 22.87 13.26
C GLU A 109 4.76 23.86 12.56
N MET A 110 3.77 23.40 11.81
CA MET A 110 2.76 24.27 11.19
C MET A 110 2.02 25.11 12.23
N LEU A 111 1.59 24.49 13.34
CA LEU A 111 0.98 25.20 14.47
C LEU A 111 1.95 26.21 15.09
N ALA A 112 3.21 25.84 15.31
CA ALA A 112 4.22 26.73 15.87
C ALA A 112 4.54 27.92 14.94
N THR A 113 4.62 27.68 13.63
CA THR A 113 4.83 28.73 12.62
C THR A 113 3.64 29.68 12.57
N ALA A 114 2.41 29.17 12.63
CA ALA A 114 1.21 30.01 12.69
C ALA A 114 1.13 30.82 14.00
N ALA A 115 1.57 30.25 15.13
CA ALA A 115 1.62 30.93 16.42
C ALA A 115 2.65 32.07 16.49
N ALA A 116 3.70 32.01 15.66
CA ALA A 116 4.74 33.05 15.60
C ALA A 116 4.29 34.32 14.85
N GLY A 117 3.08 34.33 14.25
CA GLY A 117 2.54 35.45 13.49
C GLY A 117 2.56 35.22 11.97
N PRO A 118 2.43 36.29 11.16
CA PRO A 118 2.41 36.18 9.70
C PRO A 118 3.67 35.48 9.17
N SER A 119 3.48 34.37 8.46
CA SER A 119 4.61 33.57 7.95
C SER A 119 5.25 34.24 6.73
N SER A 120 6.57 34.39 6.73
CA SER A 120 7.33 34.83 5.55
C SER A 120 7.26 33.81 4.42
N GLU A 121 7.51 34.24 3.18
CA GLU A 121 7.56 33.31 2.03
C GLU A 121 8.59 32.20 2.25
N ASP A 122 9.78 32.52 2.76
CA ASP A 122 10.79 31.51 3.10
C ASP A 122 10.29 30.44 4.08
N ALA A 123 9.43 30.81 5.05
CA ALA A 123 8.85 29.86 6.00
C ALA A 123 7.81 28.96 5.33
N VAL A 124 7.01 29.52 4.42
CA VAL A 124 6.04 28.76 3.62
C VAL A 124 6.76 27.79 2.69
N ASP A 125 7.81 28.22 2.00
CA ASP A 125 8.58 27.40 1.07
C ASP A 125 9.25 26.23 1.79
N ARG A 126 9.88 26.48 2.95
CA ARG A 126 10.46 25.39 3.77
C ARG A 126 9.42 24.36 4.22
N LEU A 127 8.23 24.80 4.62
CA LEU A 127 7.15 23.89 4.99
C LEU A 127 6.63 23.11 3.78
N ARG A 128 6.53 23.76 2.61
CA ARG A 128 6.15 23.13 1.34
C ARG A 128 7.13 22.04 0.93
N ASP A 129 8.42 22.33 0.92
CA ASP A 129 9.45 21.36 0.55
C ASP A 129 9.40 20.12 1.44
N ARG A 130 9.24 20.32 2.75
CA ARG A 130 9.12 19.21 3.71
C ARG A 130 7.84 18.42 3.53
N LEU A 131 6.71 19.08 3.29
CA LEU A 131 5.43 18.43 3.01
C LEU A 131 5.54 17.56 1.74
N LEU A 132 6.12 18.10 0.67
CA LEU A 132 6.30 17.41 -0.61
C LEU A 132 7.28 16.24 -0.48
N GLU A 133 8.37 16.39 0.27
CA GLU A 133 9.32 15.30 0.51
C GLU A 133 8.66 14.16 1.30
N HIS A 134 7.91 14.46 2.35
CA HIS A 134 7.16 13.44 3.09
C HIS A 134 6.12 12.72 2.23
N ARG A 135 5.39 13.45 1.37
CA ARG A 135 4.46 12.84 0.40
C ARG A 135 5.20 11.98 -0.62
N ARG A 136 6.33 12.43 -1.15
CA ARG A 136 7.16 11.65 -2.08
C ARG A 136 7.62 10.33 -1.45
N LEU A 137 8.13 10.37 -0.22
CA LEU A 137 8.54 9.18 0.52
C LEU A 137 7.36 8.24 0.79
N ALA A 138 6.19 8.79 1.18
CA ALA A 138 4.98 8.00 1.36
C ALA A 138 4.55 7.28 0.07
N LEU A 139 4.60 7.98 -1.08
CA LEU A 139 4.29 7.42 -2.39
C LEU A 139 5.30 6.34 -2.83
N ILE A 140 6.54 6.38 -2.34
CA ILE A 140 7.54 5.33 -2.55
C ILE A 140 7.24 4.12 -1.67
N VAL A 141 6.92 4.32 -0.39
CA VAL A 141 6.70 3.24 0.58
C VAL A 141 5.37 2.53 0.39
N PHE A 142 4.29 3.25 0.12
CA PHE A 142 2.95 2.69 -0.11
C PHE A 142 2.60 2.55 -1.59
N ARG A 143 3.62 2.55 -2.46
CA ARG A 143 3.44 2.42 -3.91
C ARG A 143 2.68 1.15 -4.28
N GLY A 144 1.84 1.28 -5.31
CA GLY A 144 1.15 0.18 -5.96
C GLY A 144 0.17 -0.49 -5.02
N SER A 145 0.24 -1.82 -4.93
CA SER A 145 -0.65 -2.64 -4.11
C SER A 145 -0.49 -2.44 -2.59
N ARG A 146 0.64 -1.92 -2.12
CA ARG A 146 0.94 -1.79 -0.67
C ARG A 146 -0.05 -0.89 0.07
N GLY A 147 -0.28 0.32 -0.44
CA GLY A 147 -1.22 1.28 0.18
C GLY A 147 -2.64 0.73 0.33
N PRO A 148 -3.28 0.26 -0.76
CA PRO A 148 -4.60 -0.35 -0.71
C PRO A 148 -4.71 -1.56 0.22
N LEU A 149 -3.74 -2.49 0.18
CA LEU A 149 -3.75 -3.66 1.07
C LEU A 149 -3.68 -3.24 2.53
N VAL A 150 -2.81 -2.30 2.88
CA VAL A 150 -2.72 -1.78 4.25
C VAL A 150 -4.04 -1.09 4.68
N LYS A 151 -4.65 -0.28 3.81
CA LYS A 151 -5.96 0.33 4.09
C LYS A 151 -7.05 -0.73 4.29
N ALA A 152 -7.04 -1.82 3.51
CA ALA A 152 -7.97 -2.93 3.64
C ALA A 152 -7.76 -3.73 4.94
N ALA A 153 -6.51 -3.93 5.36
CA ALA A 153 -6.17 -4.56 6.64
C ALA A 153 -6.63 -3.71 7.84
N ILE A 154 -6.43 -2.39 7.78
CA ILE A 154 -6.91 -1.45 8.81
C ILE A 154 -8.43 -1.55 8.97
N ARG A 155 -9.19 -1.55 7.86
CA ARG A 155 -10.66 -1.70 7.90
C ARG A 155 -11.11 -3.05 8.49
N ARG A 156 -10.29 -4.09 8.36
CA ARG A 156 -10.53 -5.43 8.93
C ARG A 156 -10.01 -5.61 10.34
N ASN A 157 -9.44 -4.56 10.94
CA ASN A 157 -8.73 -4.63 12.22
C ASN A 157 -7.67 -5.77 12.26
N MET A 158 -7.00 -5.98 11.13
CA MET A 158 -5.96 -6.98 10.92
C MET A 158 -4.58 -6.34 11.20
N PRO A 159 -3.71 -6.93 12.03
CA PRO A 159 -2.34 -6.47 12.20
C PRO A 159 -1.60 -6.50 10.87
N TRP A 160 -0.73 -5.52 10.63
CA TRP A 160 0.09 -5.50 9.43
C TRP A 160 1.43 -4.82 9.67
N ARG A 161 2.51 -5.29 9.07
CA ARG A 161 3.82 -4.62 9.15
C ARG A 161 4.62 -4.81 7.88
N PHE A 162 5.57 -3.91 7.67
CA PHE A 162 6.76 -4.27 6.91
C PHE A 162 7.62 -5.19 7.76
N LEU A 163 8.18 -6.26 7.18
CA LEU A 163 9.08 -7.14 7.90
C LEU A 163 10.33 -6.37 8.31
N SER A 164 10.78 -6.57 9.55
CA SER A 164 11.92 -5.85 10.14
C SER A 164 13.23 -6.04 9.37
N PHE A 165 13.39 -7.19 8.71
CA PHE A 165 14.57 -7.57 7.92
C PHE A 165 14.36 -7.47 6.40
N ALA A 166 13.15 -7.12 5.94
CA ALA A 166 12.79 -7.06 4.52
C ALA A 166 11.66 -6.04 4.30
N ASP A 167 12.01 -4.75 4.29
CA ASP A 167 11.08 -3.61 4.23
C ASP A 167 10.22 -3.50 2.96
N HIS A 168 10.50 -4.32 1.94
CA HIS A 168 9.71 -4.42 0.71
C HIS A 168 8.58 -5.48 0.81
N LEU A 169 8.58 -6.29 1.86
CA LEU A 169 7.57 -7.32 2.13
C LEU A 169 6.59 -6.85 3.20
N LEU A 170 5.31 -7.07 2.95
CA LEU A 170 4.25 -6.85 3.93
C LEU A 170 3.89 -8.17 4.59
N GLN A 171 3.74 -8.15 5.91
CA GLN A 171 3.11 -9.19 6.70
C GLN A 171 1.75 -8.72 7.17
N PHE A 172 0.74 -9.58 7.05
CA PHE A 172 -0.61 -9.41 7.59
C PHE A 172 -0.87 -10.51 8.62
N GLY A 173 -1.31 -10.14 9.81
CA GLY A 173 -1.34 -11.03 10.97
C GLY A 173 0.04 -11.21 11.63
N GLU A 174 0.09 -12.12 12.59
CA GLU A 174 1.21 -12.35 13.51
C GLU A 174 1.48 -13.84 13.69
N GLY A 175 2.72 -14.16 14.00
CA GLY A 175 3.15 -15.52 14.27
C GLY A 175 2.84 -16.47 13.11
N ARG A 176 2.41 -17.68 13.44
CA ARG A 176 1.98 -18.71 12.50
C ARG A 176 0.73 -18.36 11.68
N ARG A 177 -0.09 -17.43 12.17
CA ARG A 177 -1.33 -16.99 11.50
C ARG A 177 -1.04 -15.97 10.41
N ALA A 178 0.15 -15.40 10.40
CA ALA A 178 0.53 -14.37 9.46
C ALA A 178 0.57 -14.88 8.01
N ARG A 179 0.37 -13.95 7.07
CA ARG A 179 0.61 -14.12 5.64
C ARG A 179 1.50 -13.00 5.14
N ARG A 180 2.41 -13.34 4.23
CA ARG A 180 3.39 -12.40 3.69
C ARG A 180 3.12 -12.18 2.21
N LEU A 181 3.06 -10.92 1.81
CA LEU A 181 2.80 -10.49 0.44
C LEU A 181 3.95 -9.61 -0.06
N ALA A 182 4.31 -9.81 -1.33
CA ALA A 182 5.23 -8.98 -2.08
C ALA A 182 4.45 -8.22 -3.16
N ALA A 183 4.22 -6.92 -2.96
CA ALA A 183 3.20 -6.17 -3.68
C ALA A 183 1.83 -6.86 -3.54
N SER A 184 1.29 -7.43 -4.61
CA SER A 184 0.04 -8.22 -4.59
C SER A 184 0.25 -9.73 -4.63
N GLY A 185 1.48 -10.20 -4.86
CA GLY A 185 1.80 -11.63 -4.86
C GLY A 185 1.84 -12.20 -3.45
N SER A 186 1.34 -13.42 -3.28
CA SER A 186 1.29 -14.17 -2.02
C SER A 186 2.11 -15.45 -2.10
N THR A 187 2.08 -16.28 -1.05
CA THR A 187 2.67 -17.63 -1.09
C THR A 187 1.97 -18.58 -2.07
N GLU A 188 0.72 -18.28 -2.46
CA GLU A 188 -0.01 -19.00 -3.52
C GLU A 188 0.46 -18.59 -4.92
N THR A 189 1.12 -17.44 -5.05
CA THR A 189 1.70 -16.98 -6.32
C THR A 189 2.99 -17.74 -6.58
N ARG A 190 2.86 -18.90 -7.23
CA ARG A 190 3.95 -19.86 -7.46
C ARG A 190 5.07 -19.25 -8.30
N GLU A 191 6.31 -19.58 -7.95
CA GLU A 191 7.50 -19.06 -8.64
C GLU A 191 7.56 -19.48 -10.11
N VAL A 192 7.14 -20.71 -10.43
CA VAL A 192 7.05 -21.18 -11.81
C VAL A 192 6.06 -20.34 -12.61
N ALA A 193 4.89 -20.04 -12.05
CA ALA A 193 3.87 -19.19 -12.68
C ALA A 193 4.38 -17.75 -12.89
N LEU A 194 5.09 -17.20 -11.90
CA LEU A 194 5.76 -15.91 -12.01
C LEU A 194 6.77 -15.88 -13.16
N SER A 195 7.59 -16.92 -13.29
CA SER A 195 8.57 -17.04 -14.37
C SER A 195 7.88 -17.10 -15.75
N LEU A 196 6.84 -17.93 -15.89
CA LEU A 196 6.07 -18.04 -17.14
C LEU A 196 5.42 -16.72 -17.56
N ALA A 197 4.86 -15.97 -16.61
CA ALA A 197 4.13 -14.74 -16.90
C ALA A 197 5.04 -13.51 -17.05
N SER A 198 6.17 -13.45 -16.34
CA SER A 198 7.06 -12.27 -16.36
C SER A 198 7.89 -12.18 -17.64
N ASP A 199 8.15 -13.31 -18.32
CA ASP A 199 8.78 -13.35 -19.63
C ASP A 199 7.70 -13.23 -20.72
N LYS A 200 7.68 -12.10 -21.43
CA LYS A 200 6.63 -11.79 -22.42
C LYS A 200 6.50 -12.84 -23.52
N ARG A 201 7.64 -13.35 -24.00
CA ARG A 201 7.70 -14.37 -25.04
C ARG A 201 7.08 -15.68 -24.57
N THR A 202 7.48 -16.14 -23.39
CA THR A 202 7.02 -17.39 -22.79
C THR A 202 5.55 -17.28 -22.46
N GLY A 203 5.13 -16.20 -21.80
CA GLY A 203 3.74 -15.95 -21.45
C GLY A 203 2.83 -15.92 -22.68
N SER A 204 3.21 -15.14 -23.71
CA SER A 204 2.47 -15.10 -24.98
C SER A 204 2.41 -16.46 -25.68
N THR A 205 3.51 -17.23 -25.67
CA THR A 205 3.53 -18.58 -26.24
C THR A 205 2.58 -19.52 -25.51
N VAL A 206 2.55 -19.48 -24.18
CA VAL A 206 1.62 -20.27 -23.35
C VAL A 206 0.17 -19.90 -23.66
N LEU A 207 -0.14 -18.60 -23.66
CA LEU A 207 -1.50 -18.10 -23.96
C LEU A 207 -1.95 -18.50 -25.37
N ARG A 208 -1.10 -18.34 -26.38
CA ARG A 208 -1.38 -18.77 -27.75
C ARG A 208 -1.63 -20.27 -27.86
N ARG A 209 -0.80 -21.10 -27.21
CA ARG A 209 -1.01 -22.57 -27.15
C ARG A 209 -2.30 -22.94 -26.41
N ALA A 210 -2.74 -22.12 -25.47
CA ALA A 210 -4.03 -22.26 -24.80
C ALA A 210 -5.22 -21.81 -25.66
N GLY A 211 -5.00 -21.36 -26.90
CA GLY A 211 -6.04 -20.91 -27.84
C GLY A 211 -6.57 -19.51 -27.54
N LEU A 212 -5.81 -18.69 -26.81
CA LEU A 212 -6.20 -17.33 -26.46
C LEU A 212 -5.67 -16.32 -27.50
N PRO A 213 -6.42 -15.25 -27.78
CA PRO A 213 -5.98 -14.23 -28.71
C PRO A 213 -4.86 -13.40 -28.07
N VAL A 214 -3.69 -13.39 -28.72
CA VAL A 214 -2.51 -12.61 -28.33
C VAL A 214 -1.95 -11.90 -29.54
N ALA A 215 -1.18 -10.84 -29.33
CA ALA A 215 -0.43 -10.21 -30.42
C ALA A 215 0.49 -11.23 -31.11
N ARG A 216 0.55 -11.20 -32.44
CA ARG A 216 1.47 -12.04 -33.20
C ARG A 216 2.88 -11.52 -32.98
N GLN A 217 3.72 -12.35 -32.35
CA GLN A 217 5.07 -12.00 -31.91
C GLN A 217 6.14 -12.79 -32.67
N ALA A 218 7.28 -12.13 -32.91
CA ALA A 218 8.52 -12.74 -33.37
C ALA A 218 9.72 -12.16 -32.61
N GLU A 219 10.68 -13.02 -32.26
CA GLU A 219 11.99 -12.55 -31.82
C GLU A 219 12.69 -11.86 -32.98
N VAL A 220 13.30 -10.71 -32.71
CA VAL A 220 13.99 -9.94 -33.73
C VAL A 220 15.37 -9.54 -33.21
N ALA A 221 16.40 -9.81 -34.00
CA ALA A 221 17.78 -9.41 -33.73
C ALA A 221 18.33 -8.50 -34.83
N SER A 222 17.64 -8.39 -35.96
CA SER A 222 18.02 -7.59 -37.10
C SER A 222 16.81 -6.87 -37.72
N PRO A 223 17.03 -5.77 -38.47
CA PRO A 223 15.98 -5.13 -39.25
C PRO A 223 15.25 -6.10 -40.20
N GLY A 224 15.98 -7.06 -40.78
CA GLY A 224 15.41 -8.08 -41.65
C GLY A 224 14.38 -8.97 -40.94
N ASP A 225 14.53 -9.23 -39.64
CA ASP A 225 13.56 -10.00 -38.86
C ASP A 225 12.26 -9.22 -38.68
N VAL A 226 12.36 -7.92 -38.40
CA VAL A 226 11.22 -7.00 -38.27
C VAL A 226 10.49 -6.88 -39.61
N MET A 227 11.21 -6.76 -40.73
CA MET A 227 10.63 -6.73 -42.07
C MET A 227 9.85 -8.00 -42.40
N ARG A 228 10.36 -9.18 -42.01
CA ARG A 228 9.64 -10.44 -42.21
C ARG A 228 8.34 -10.49 -41.43
N LEU A 229 8.35 -10.05 -40.17
CA LEU A 229 7.11 -9.94 -39.38
C LEU A 229 6.15 -8.92 -40.01
N ALA A 230 6.64 -7.75 -40.43
CA ALA A 230 5.82 -6.73 -41.08
C ALA A 230 5.14 -7.24 -42.35
N ALA A 231 5.82 -8.10 -43.13
CA ALA A 231 5.23 -8.73 -44.29
C ALA A 231 4.12 -9.74 -43.94
N GLU A 232 4.18 -10.37 -42.76
CA GLU A 232 3.15 -11.29 -42.27
C GLU A 232 1.92 -10.55 -41.69
N VAL A 233 2.13 -9.50 -40.90
CA VAL A 233 1.06 -8.90 -40.06
C VAL A 233 0.74 -7.44 -40.37
N GLY A 234 1.52 -6.79 -41.22
CA GLY A 234 1.38 -5.37 -41.56
C GLY A 234 1.92 -4.42 -40.49
N TYR A 235 1.76 -3.12 -40.77
CA TYR A 235 2.08 -2.02 -39.86
C TYR A 235 0.80 -1.46 -39.20
N PRO A 236 0.90 -0.85 -38.00
CA PRO A 236 2.13 -0.67 -37.23
C PRO A 236 2.59 -1.92 -36.49
N LEU A 237 3.89 -2.02 -36.27
CA LEU A 237 4.51 -2.98 -35.36
C LEU A 237 4.92 -2.30 -34.06
N VAL A 238 5.03 -3.08 -32.99
CA VAL A 238 5.56 -2.64 -31.71
C VAL A 238 6.80 -3.45 -31.37
N ILE A 239 7.91 -2.77 -31.06
CA ILE A 239 9.17 -3.41 -30.63
C ILE A 239 9.34 -3.19 -29.13
N LYS A 240 9.63 -4.25 -28.38
CA LYS A 240 9.72 -4.22 -26.92
C LYS A 240 10.87 -5.10 -26.42
N PRO A 241 11.68 -4.66 -25.43
CA PRO A 241 12.56 -5.55 -24.67
C PRO A 241 11.81 -6.74 -24.05
N TYR A 242 12.48 -7.89 -23.92
CA TYR A 242 11.89 -9.09 -23.31
C TYR A 242 11.40 -8.86 -21.88
N ALA A 243 12.22 -8.17 -21.08
CA ALA A 243 11.91 -7.80 -19.71
C ALA A 243 11.77 -6.27 -19.61
N LEU A 244 10.54 -5.78 -19.58
CA LEU A 244 10.24 -4.37 -19.38
C LEU A 244 10.14 -4.03 -17.90
N ARG A 245 10.73 -2.91 -17.50
CA ARG A 245 10.34 -2.19 -16.28
C ARG A 245 9.69 -0.88 -16.67
N ARG A 246 8.49 -0.61 -16.18
CA ARG A 246 7.79 0.69 -16.36
C ARG A 246 7.62 1.14 -17.82
N GLN A 247 7.44 0.19 -18.76
CA GLN A 247 7.17 0.48 -20.18
C GLN A 247 8.29 1.26 -20.90
N THR A 248 9.52 1.25 -20.36
CA THR A 248 10.68 1.89 -20.99
C THR A 248 11.18 1.07 -22.17
N GLY A 249 11.45 1.70 -23.31
CA GLY A 249 11.98 1.03 -24.50
C GLY A 249 10.94 0.38 -25.41
N ILE A 250 9.64 0.61 -25.16
CA ILE A 250 8.61 0.30 -26.16
C ILE A 250 8.74 1.29 -27.31
N ARG A 251 8.78 0.77 -28.54
CA ARG A 251 8.90 1.53 -29.78
C ARG A 251 7.84 1.12 -30.79
N PHE A 252 7.45 2.04 -31.67
CA PHE A 252 6.46 1.80 -32.71
C PHE A 252 7.06 2.01 -34.08
N VAL A 253 6.80 1.08 -35.00
CA VAL A 253 7.23 1.16 -36.38
C VAL A 253 5.98 1.28 -37.24
N TYR A 254 5.83 2.39 -37.93
CA TYR A 254 4.70 2.66 -38.83
C TYR A 254 5.07 2.46 -40.30
N ARG A 255 6.36 2.59 -40.64
CA ARG A 255 6.89 2.47 -41.99
C ARG A 255 8.26 1.76 -41.99
N PRO A 256 8.66 1.09 -43.10
CA PRO A 256 9.92 0.33 -43.18
C PRO A 256 11.17 1.13 -42.81
N GLU A 257 11.20 2.42 -43.14
CA GLU A 257 12.36 3.30 -42.93
C GLU A 257 12.66 3.52 -41.44
N GLN A 258 11.69 3.29 -40.56
CA GLN A 258 11.83 3.44 -39.11
C GLN A 258 12.45 2.22 -38.43
N ILE A 259 12.46 1.05 -39.09
CA ILE A 259 12.82 -0.23 -38.45
C ILE A 259 14.17 -0.18 -37.75
N GLU A 260 15.21 0.31 -38.42
CA GLU A 260 16.58 0.28 -37.88
C GLU A 260 16.72 1.16 -36.64
N ALA A 261 16.17 2.38 -36.69
CA ALA A 261 16.22 3.33 -35.59
C ALA A 261 15.45 2.82 -34.37
N GLU A 262 14.22 2.34 -34.57
CA GLU A 262 13.34 1.86 -33.50
C GLU A 262 13.85 0.57 -32.87
N LEU A 263 14.38 -0.35 -33.69
CA LEU A 263 14.99 -1.58 -33.20
C LEU A 263 16.20 -1.26 -32.30
N LYS A 264 17.09 -0.37 -32.76
CA LYS A 264 18.26 0.06 -31.98
C LYS A 264 17.85 0.75 -30.68
N ALA A 265 16.83 1.61 -30.74
CA ALA A 265 16.34 2.34 -29.58
C ALA A 265 15.65 1.42 -28.55
N ALA A 266 14.95 0.37 -29.00
CA ALA A 266 14.41 -0.65 -28.10
C ALA A 266 15.54 -1.51 -27.49
N ALA A 267 16.50 -1.95 -28.31
CA ALA A 267 17.60 -2.81 -27.88
C ALA A 267 18.54 -2.15 -26.84
N SER A 268 18.62 -0.81 -26.79
CA SER A 268 19.41 -0.11 -25.78
C SER A 268 18.85 -0.23 -24.35
N HIS A 269 17.61 -0.73 -24.19
CA HIS A 269 16.92 -0.83 -22.91
C HIS A 269 16.90 -2.25 -22.30
N GLY A 270 17.51 -3.25 -22.94
CA GLY A 270 17.52 -4.61 -22.40
C GLY A 270 18.27 -5.63 -23.24
N VAL A 271 18.31 -6.88 -22.75
CA VAL A 271 18.93 -8.00 -23.46
C VAL A 271 17.86 -8.67 -24.34
N GLY A 272 17.91 -8.39 -25.63
CA GLY A 272 16.97 -8.92 -26.62
C GLY A 272 15.63 -8.18 -26.67
N VAL A 273 14.96 -8.29 -27.82
CA VAL A 273 13.71 -7.59 -28.14
C VAL A 273 12.78 -8.50 -28.94
N VAL A 274 11.48 -8.27 -28.75
CA VAL A 274 10.41 -8.90 -29.52
C VAL A 274 9.71 -7.84 -30.35
N ALA A 275 9.37 -8.16 -31.60
CA ALA A 275 8.43 -7.38 -32.39
C ALA A 275 7.05 -8.04 -32.36
N GLU A 276 6.00 -7.23 -32.29
CA GLU A 276 4.63 -7.68 -32.22
C GLU A 276 3.68 -6.87 -33.11
N SER A 277 2.62 -7.51 -33.60
CA SER A 277 1.52 -6.83 -34.28
C SER A 277 0.83 -5.84 -33.34
N PHE A 278 0.54 -4.63 -33.82
CA PHE A 278 -0.29 -3.69 -33.06
C PHE A 278 -1.73 -4.19 -32.96
N LEU A 279 -2.27 -4.25 -31.74
CA LEU A 279 -3.67 -4.57 -31.48
C LEU A 279 -4.49 -3.29 -31.39
N PRO A 280 -5.60 -3.13 -32.15
CA PRO A 280 -6.44 -1.94 -32.12
C PRO A 280 -7.41 -1.94 -30.92
N GLY A 281 -8.12 -0.81 -30.74
CA GLY A 281 -9.15 -0.65 -29.70
C GLY A 281 -8.59 -0.19 -28.34
N PRO A 282 -9.45 0.27 -27.43
CA PRO A 282 -9.03 0.74 -26.11
C PRO A 282 -8.40 -0.39 -25.28
N GLU A 283 -7.43 -0.01 -24.44
CA GLU A 283 -6.77 -0.93 -23.53
C GLU A 283 -7.51 -0.99 -22.19
N HIS A 284 -7.90 -2.20 -21.81
CA HIS A 284 -8.52 -2.52 -20.54
C HIS A 284 -7.52 -3.24 -19.65
N ARG A 285 -7.56 -2.97 -18.35
CA ARG A 285 -6.89 -3.81 -17.34
C ARG A 285 -7.93 -4.62 -16.59
N VAL A 286 -7.88 -5.94 -16.76
CA VAL A 286 -8.79 -6.89 -16.10
C VAL A 286 -8.04 -7.59 -14.97
N LEU A 287 -8.49 -7.44 -13.73
CA LEU A 287 -7.90 -8.07 -12.55
C LEU A 287 -8.65 -9.35 -12.21
N VAL A 288 -7.94 -10.46 -12.16
CA VAL A 288 -8.48 -11.79 -11.91
C VAL A 288 -7.84 -12.40 -10.66
N LEU A 289 -8.66 -12.97 -9.78
CA LEU A 289 -8.25 -13.70 -8.58
C LEU A 289 -9.02 -15.03 -8.52
N ASP A 290 -8.34 -16.16 -8.35
CA ASP A 290 -8.96 -17.49 -8.27
C ASP A 290 -9.92 -17.77 -9.46
N GLY A 291 -9.53 -17.35 -10.66
CA GLY A 291 -10.34 -17.49 -11.88
C GLY A 291 -11.57 -16.57 -11.96
N ARG A 292 -11.72 -15.59 -11.06
CA ARG A 292 -12.82 -14.62 -11.06
C ARG A 292 -12.28 -13.21 -11.32
N VAL A 293 -12.91 -12.47 -12.24
CA VAL A 293 -12.63 -11.04 -12.40
C VAL A 293 -13.16 -10.31 -11.17
N ILE A 294 -12.31 -9.55 -10.51
CA ILE A 294 -12.64 -8.77 -9.31
C ILE A 294 -12.60 -7.26 -9.57
N GLY A 295 -12.11 -6.84 -10.74
CA GLY A 295 -12.10 -5.45 -11.19
C GLY A 295 -11.67 -5.32 -12.65
N ALA A 296 -12.24 -4.37 -13.37
CA ALA A 296 -11.79 -4.00 -14.71
C ALA A 296 -11.92 -2.48 -14.91
N PHE A 297 -10.96 -1.88 -15.61
CA PHE A 297 -11.06 -0.49 -16.04
C PHE A 297 -10.45 -0.29 -17.43
N GLU A 298 -11.01 0.65 -18.17
CA GLU A 298 -10.45 1.17 -19.41
C GLU A 298 -9.37 2.23 -19.10
N ARG A 299 -8.32 2.24 -19.91
CA ARG A 299 -7.27 3.27 -19.93
C ARG A 299 -7.41 4.13 -21.18
N PRO A 300 -8.02 5.33 -21.07
CA PRO A 300 -8.08 6.24 -22.19
C PRO A 300 -6.68 6.67 -22.63
N ALA A 301 -6.46 6.71 -23.95
CA ALA A 301 -5.23 7.25 -24.51
C ALA A 301 -5.06 8.74 -24.15
N PRO A 302 -3.82 9.25 -24.11
CA PRO A 302 -3.59 10.70 -24.11
C PRO A 302 -4.31 11.31 -25.31
N GLN A 303 -5.17 12.29 -25.09
CA GLN A 303 -6.01 12.86 -26.14
C GLN A 303 -6.34 14.32 -25.88
N VAL A 304 -6.61 15.05 -26.96
CA VAL A 304 -7.17 16.41 -26.96
C VAL A 304 -8.52 16.42 -27.67
N VAL A 305 -9.36 17.39 -27.35
CA VAL A 305 -10.65 17.60 -28.04
C VAL A 305 -10.57 18.91 -28.81
N GLY A 306 -10.82 18.84 -30.12
CA GLY A 306 -10.81 20.00 -31.00
C GLY A 306 -11.86 21.04 -30.63
N ASP A 307 -11.48 22.31 -30.71
CA ASP A 307 -12.36 23.47 -30.62
C ASP A 307 -12.54 24.18 -31.98
N GLY A 308 -11.92 23.64 -33.04
CA GLY A 308 -11.91 24.19 -34.40
C GLY A 308 -11.02 25.43 -34.57
N ARG A 309 -10.23 25.83 -33.57
CA ARG A 309 -9.43 27.06 -33.60
C ARG A 309 -7.99 26.87 -33.11
N SER A 310 -7.80 26.06 -32.08
CA SER A 310 -6.53 25.81 -31.42
C SER A 310 -5.82 24.60 -32.04
N THR A 311 -4.49 24.67 -32.10
CA THR A 311 -3.68 23.53 -32.54
C THR A 311 -3.66 22.42 -31.48
N ILE A 312 -3.30 21.19 -31.85
CA ILE A 312 -3.12 20.08 -30.90
C ILE A 312 -2.14 20.47 -29.78
N ALA A 313 -1.03 21.14 -30.10
CA ALA A 313 -0.07 21.61 -29.10
C ALA A 313 -0.70 22.62 -28.12
N GLN A 314 -1.50 23.56 -28.62
CA GLN A 314 -2.20 24.54 -27.79
C GLN A 314 -3.24 23.87 -26.89
N LEU A 315 -4.04 22.94 -27.43
CA LEU A 315 -5.02 22.18 -26.66
C LEU A 315 -4.36 21.36 -25.54
N ALA A 316 -3.23 20.71 -25.83
CA ALA A 316 -2.45 20.00 -24.82
C ALA A 316 -1.91 20.94 -23.73
N ALA A 317 -1.40 22.12 -24.10
CA ALA A 317 -0.94 23.13 -23.14
C ALA A 317 -2.07 23.63 -22.23
N VAL A 318 -3.27 23.85 -22.78
CA VAL A 318 -4.47 24.22 -22.01
C VAL A 318 -4.85 23.12 -21.02
N LEU A 319 -4.89 21.86 -21.45
CA LEU A 319 -5.15 20.72 -20.57
C LEU A 319 -4.11 20.61 -19.45
N ASN A 320 -2.83 20.87 -19.77
CA ASN A 320 -1.75 20.81 -18.81
C ASN A 320 -1.84 21.92 -17.75
N GLY A 321 -2.32 23.11 -18.12
CA GLY A 321 -2.62 24.19 -17.18
C GLY A 321 -3.85 23.94 -16.29
N ALA A 322 -4.71 22.98 -16.65
CA ALA A 322 -5.99 22.71 -15.99
C ALA A 322 -5.94 21.51 -15.03
N GLY A 323 -5.02 21.53 -14.05
CA GLY A 323 -4.99 20.53 -12.97
C GLY A 323 -4.25 19.23 -13.30
N ARG A 324 -3.28 19.28 -14.23
CA ARG A 324 -2.34 18.20 -14.52
C ARG A 324 -0.94 18.57 -14.04
N GLY A 325 -0.21 17.59 -13.51
CA GLY A 325 1.14 17.82 -13.01
C GLY A 325 1.72 16.57 -12.37
N GLU A 326 2.76 16.74 -11.55
CA GLU A 326 3.42 15.60 -10.93
C GLU A 326 2.63 15.04 -9.75
N ARG A 327 2.48 13.72 -9.67
CA ARG A 327 1.70 13.07 -8.60
C ARG A 327 2.16 13.43 -7.19
N HIS A 328 3.47 13.52 -6.97
CA HIS A 328 4.01 13.86 -5.64
C HIS A 328 3.69 15.29 -5.23
N GLN A 329 3.44 16.18 -6.20
CA GLN A 329 2.96 17.52 -5.92
C GLN A 329 1.48 17.51 -5.51
N GLY A 330 0.70 16.48 -5.85
CA GLY A 330 -0.72 16.34 -5.48
C GLY A 330 -1.69 16.24 -6.67
N PHE A 331 -1.18 16.25 -7.91
CA PHE A 331 -2.03 16.15 -9.11
C PHE A 331 -2.51 14.71 -9.33
N ALA A 332 -3.78 14.58 -9.73
CA ALA A 332 -4.39 13.28 -10.04
C ALA A 332 -4.02 12.76 -11.43
N LEU A 333 -3.77 13.68 -12.37
CA LEU A 333 -3.41 13.39 -13.76
C LEU A 333 -2.05 13.99 -14.09
N HIS A 334 -1.27 13.28 -14.91
CA HIS A 334 -0.01 13.80 -15.42
C HIS A 334 -0.24 14.69 -16.64
N PRO A 335 0.74 15.54 -16.98
CA PRO A 335 0.72 16.31 -18.21
C PRO A 335 0.59 15.41 -19.45
N VAL A 336 -0.18 15.87 -20.43
CA VAL A 336 -0.14 15.40 -21.81
C VAL A 336 1.22 15.74 -22.37
N LEU A 337 2.00 14.69 -22.63
CA LEU A 337 3.33 14.81 -23.23
C LEU A 337 3.20 14.73 -24.75
N ILE A 338 3.96 15.59 -25.43
CA ILE A 338 4.18 15.52 -26.88
C ILE A 338 5.67 15.26 -27.05
N ASP A 339 6.01 13.99 -27.23
CA ASP A 339 7.39 13.53 -27.44
C ASP A 339 7.62 13.07 -28.89
N GLU A 340 8.81 12.54 -29.19
CA GLU A 340 9.13 12.01 -30.52
C GLU A 340 8.14 10.94 -31.00
N GLN A 341 7.66 10.08 -30.10
CA GLN A 341 6.67 9.05 -30.42
C GLN A 341 5.28 9.64 -30.67
N SER A 342 4.91 10.72 -29.97
CA SER A 342 3.71 11.51 -30.29
C SER A 342 3.75 12.05 -31.71
N HIS A 343 4.87 12.61 -32.14
CA HIS A 343 5.02 13.14 -33.50
C HIS A 343 4.82 12.04 -34.56
N ALA A 344 5.53 10.92 -34.43
CA ALA A 344 5.41 9.80 -35.37
C ALA A 344 3.99 9.20 -35.37
N PHE A 345 3.35 9.11 -34.21
CA PHE A 345 1.99 8.62 -34.07
C PHE A 345 0.97 9.55 -34.73
N LEU A 346 1.05 10.86 -34.47
CA LEU A 346 0.17 11.85 -35.10
C LEU A 346 0.33 11.81 -36.63
N GLU A 347 1.55 11.79 -37.13
CA GLU A 347 1.84 11.72 -38.57
C GLU A 347 1.22 10.46 -39.20
N SER A 348 1.33 9.30 -38.53
CA SER A 348 0.72 8.05 -38.98
C SER A 348 -0.81 8.10 -39.09
N ARG A 349 -1.44 9.07 -38.41
CA ARG A 349 -2.88 9.32 -38.42
C ARG A 349 -3.28 10.53 -39.27
N GLY A 350 -2.34 11.12 -40.01
CA GLY A 350 -2.58 12.30 -40.84
C GLY A 350 -2.67 13.62 -40.05
N TRP A 351 -2.17 13.64 -38.82
CA TRP A 351 -2.12 14.83 -37.96
C TRP A 351 -0.70 15.33 -37.75
N SER A 352 -0.57 16.57 -37.33
CA SER A 352 0.64 17.17 -36.78
C SER A 352 0.29 17.96 -35.52
N VAL A 353 1.28 18.32 -34.71
CA VAL A 353 1.05 19.13 -33.50
C VAL A 353 0.47 20.52 -33.81
N ASP A 354 0.66 21.02 -35.04
CA ASP A 354 0.14 22.28 -35.56
C ASP A 354 -1.23 22.15 -36.22
N SER A 355 -1.75 20.92 -36.35
CA SER A 355 -3.08 20.69 -36.89
C SER A 355 -4.14 21.26 -35.95
N VAL A 356 -5.20 21.83 -36.52
CA VAL A 356 -6.38 22.36 -35.79
C VAL A 356 -7.52 21.35 -35.96
N PRO A 357 -7.84 20.53 -34.94
CA PRO A 357 -8.90 19.55 -35.06
C PRO A 357 -10.27 20.23 -35.09
N PRO A 358 -11.24 19.73 -35.89
CA PRO A 358 -12.60 20.26 -35.90
C PRO A 358 -13.26 20.23 -34.51
N PRO A 359 -14.25 21.09 -34.24
CA PRO A 359 -14.96 21.09 -32.96
C PRO A 359 -15.50 19.70 -32.60
N GLY A 360 -15.16 19.20 -31.41
CA GLY A 360 -15.58 17.90 -30.90
C GLY A 360 -14.77 16.70 -31.39
N ALA A 361 -13.82 16.88 -32.32
CA ALA A 361 -12.95 15.80 -32.77
C ALA A 361 -11.98 15.39 -31.64
N VAL A 362 -12.00 14.10 -31.26
CA VAL A 362 -11.05 13.54 -30.31
C VAL A 362 -9.80 13.08 -31.06
N VAL A 363 -8.65 13.65 -30.71
CA VAL A 363 -7.36 13.26 -31.30
C VAL A 363 -6.49 12.65 -30.22
N GLU A 364 -6.19 11.37 -30.36
CA GLU A 364 -5.17 10.70 -29.54
C GLU A 364 -3.79 11.29 -29.88
N THR A 365 -3.03 11.69 -28.86
CA THR A 365 -1.75 12.39 -29.02
C THR A 365 -0.54 11.49 -28.80
N HIS A 366 -0.74 10.25 -28.39
CA HIS A 366 0.36 9.32 -28.08
C HIS A 366 -0.12 7.85 -28.20
N PRO A 367 0.72 6.92 -28.70
CA PRO A 367 0.30 5.53 -28.97
C PRO A 367 0.17 4.67 -27.70
N LEU A 368 0.80 5.07 -26.60
CA LEU A 368 0.70 4.37 -25.31
C LEU A 368 -0.37 5.01 -24.41
N PRO A 369 -1.37 4.24 -23.93
CA PRO A 369 -2.50 4.76 -23.16
C PRO A 369 -2.20 4.95 -21.67
N PHE A 370 -0.95 5.27 -21.31
CA PHE A 370 -0.53 5.33 -19.92
C PHE A 370 -0.70 6.73 -19.33
N VAL A 371 -1.08 6.77 -18.06
CA VAL A 371 -1.21 8.01 -17.29
C VAL A 371 0.07 8.85 -17.38
N GLY A 372 1.26 8.23 -17.38
CA GLY A 372 2.54 8.96 -17.48
C GLY A 372 2.74 9.78 -18.76
N PHE A 373 2.00 9.50 -19.83
CA PHE A 373 1.98 10.27 -21.08
C PHE A 373 0.79 11.24 -21.17
N GLY A 374 0.04 11.38 -20.07
CA GLY A 374 -1.14 12.23 -19.96
C GLY A 374 -2.46 11.54 -20.31
N GLY A 375 -2.50 10.20 -20.24
CA GLY A 375 -3.74 9.44 -20.38
C GLY A 375 -4.85 9.98 -19.48
N GLY A 376 -6.09 9.82 -19.92
CA GLY A 376 -7.28 10.31 -19.21
C GLY A 376 -7.52 9.60 -17.86
N ALA A 377 -8.54 10.07 -17.15
CA ALA A 377 -9.04 9.35 -15.99
C ALA A 377 -9.55 7.96 -16.41
N ARG A 378 -9.14 6.93 -15.69
CA ARG A 378 -9.56 5.54 -15.94
C ARG A 378 -11.07 5.42 -15.74
N LEU A 379 -11.71 4.59 -16.57
CA LEU A 379 -13.16 4.37 -16.55
C LEU A 379 -13.45 2.95 -16.03
N ASP A 380 -14.26 2.81 -14.98
CA ASP A 380 -14.65 1.48 -14.51
C ASP A 380 -15.45 0.74 -15.59
N SER A 381 -15.08 -0.51 -15.81
CA SER A 381 -15.79 -1.42 -16.70
C SER A 381 -16.05 -2.77 -16.05
N THR A 382 -15.96 -2.83 -14.71
CA THR A 382 -16.07 -4.08 -13.95
C THR A 382 -17.45 -4.73 -14.10
N GLU A 383 -18.52 -3.94 -14.10
CA GLU A 383 -19.89 -4.49 -14.27
C GLU A 383 -20.29 -4.61 -15.74
N ARG A 384 -19.51 -4.01 -16.65
CA ARG A 384 -19.78 -4.00 -18.10
C ARG A 384 -19.17 -5.18 -18.83
N ILE A 385 -18.18 -5.86 -18.26
CA ILE A 385 -17.43 -6.90 -18.97
C ILE A 385 -18.32 -8.09 -19.35
N HIS A 386 -18.29 -8.47 -20.62
CA HIS A 386 -19.06 -9.60 -21.14
C HIS A 386 -18.62 -10.94 -20.50
N PRO A 387 -19.53 -11.91 -20.27
CA PRO A 387 -19.17 -13.23 -19.72
C PRO A 387 -18.10 -13.99 -20.51
N ASP A 388 -18.07 -13.87 -21.84
CA ASP A 388 -17.00 -14.49 -22.64
C ASP A 388 -15.62 -13.88 -22.36
N ASN A 389 -15.57 -12.58 -22.02
CA ASN A 389 -14.33 -11.88 -21.68
C ASN A 389 -13.88 -12.25 -20.27
N HIS A 390 -14.82 -12.49 -19.34
CA HIS A 390 -14.54 -13.15 -18.07
C HIS A 390 -13.89 -14.53 -18.26
N ALA A 391 -14.48 -15.37 -19.11
CA ALA A 391 -13.97 -16.71 -19.38
C ALA A 391 -12.58 -16.67 -20.04
N LEU A 392 -12.35 -15.75 -20.98
CA LEU A 392 -11.04 -15.49 -21.57
C LEU A 392 -10.01 -15.10 -20.50
N ALA A 393 -10.37 -14.17 -19.61
CA ALA A 393 -9.50 -13.69 -18.55
C ALA A 393 -9.14 -14.80 -17.54
N ALA A 394 -10.14 -15.57 -17.11
CA ALA A 394 -9.95 -16.71 -16.21
C ALA A 394 -9.05 -17.79 -16.85
N ARG A 395 -9.28 -18.11 -18.13
CA ARG A 395 -8.47 -19.09 -18.87
C ARG A 395 -7.02 -18.62 -19.05
N ALA A 396 -6.78 -17.32 -19.23
CA ALA A 396 -5.44 -16.76 -19.35
C ALA A 396 -4.61 -16.99 -18.08
N LEU A 397 -5.17 -16.73 -16.89
CA LEU A 397 -4.49 -17.02 -15.63
C LEU A 397 -4.29 -18.53 -15.42
N ALA A 398 -5.31 -19.33 -15.70
CA ALA A 398 -5.22 -20.80 -15.56
C ALA A 398 -4.11 -21.39 -16.45
N ALA A 399 -3.95 -20.89 -17.68
CA ALA A 399 -2.89 -21.33 -18.59
C ALA A 399 -1.48 -21.01 -18.06
N LEU A 400 -1.34 -19.93 -17.29
CA LEU A 400 -0.08 -19.50 -16.67
C LEU A 400 0.10 -20.03 -15.24
N ASP A 401 -0.83 -20.84 -14.72
CA ASP A 401 -0.88 -21.31 -13.32
C ASP A 401 -0.84 -20.16 -12.29
N LEU A 402 -1.43 -19.00 -12.64
CA LEU A 402 -1.48 -17.83 -11.79
C LEU A 402 -2.73 -17.79 -10.92
N ASP A 403 -2.53 -17.48 -9.64
CA ASP A 403 -3.59 -17.33 -8.64
C ASP A 403 -4.25 -15.93 -8.70
N LEU A 404 -3.44 -14.91 -9.00
CA LEU A 404 -3.81 -13.51 -9.17
C LEU A 404 -3.05 -12.94 -10.38
N GLY A 405 -3.71 -12.09 -11.16
CA GLY A 405 -3.08 -11.47 -12.33
C GLY A 405 -3.88 -10.30 -12.89
N GLY A 406 -3.18 -9.33 -13.47
CA GLY A 406 -3.77 -8.23 -14.23
C GLY A 406 -3.55 -8.42 -15.72
N ILE A 407 -4.61 -8.47 -16.50
CA ILE A 407 -4.57 -8.75 -17.94
C ILE A 407 -4.68 -7.47 -18.75
N ASP A 408 -3.71 -7.34 -19.64
CA ASP A 408 -3.57 -6.49 -20.81
C ASP A 408 -4.56 -6.74 -21.92
N LEU A 409 -5.82 -6.34 -21.84
CA LEU A 409 -6.78 -6.65 -22.93
C LEU A 409 -7.04 -5.45 -23.82
N ARG A 410 -6.70 -5.54 -25.11
CA ARG A 410 -7.21 -4.59 -26.12
C ARG A 410 -8.44 -5.20 -26.81
N ILE A 411 -9.54 -4.46 -26.76
CA ILE A 411 -10.85 -4.90 -27.27
C ILE A 411 -11.66 -3.65 -27.66
N PRO A 412 -12.37 -3.63 -28.81
CA PRO A 412 -13.17 -2.47 -29.22
C PRO A 412 -14.24 -2.06 -28.20
N ASP A 413 -14.96 -3.05 -27.65
CA ASP A 413 -15.93 -2.86 -26.57
C ASP A 413 -15.92 -4.08 -25.64
N ILE A 414 -15.55 -3.87 -24.37
CA ILE A 414 -15.45 -4.94 -23.37
C ILE A 414 -16.81 -5.53 -22.98
N SER A 415 -17.91 -4.86 -23.32
CA SER A 415 -19.28 -5.33 -23.07
C SER A 415 -19.81 -6.30 -24.12
N LEU A 416 -19.09 -6.45 -25.22
CA LEU A 416 -19.38 -7.44 -26.27
C LEU A 416 -18.42 -8.62 -26.19
N SER A 417 -18.81 -9.76 -26.75
CA SER A 417 -17.95 -10.95 -26.76
C SER A 417 -16.69 -10.71 -27.59
N TRP A 418 -15.51 -11.03 -27.05
CA TRP A 418 -14.26 -11.01 -27.81
C TRP A 418 -14.29 -11.88 -29.07
N ARG A 419 -15.19 -12.88 -29.13
CA ARG A 419 -15.39 -13.75 -30.28
C ARG A 419 -16.06 -13.02 -31.45
N GLU A 420 -16.82 -11.97 -31.15
CA GLU A 420 -17.61 -11.20 -32.12
C GLU A 420 -16.86 -9.95 -32.56
N VAL A 421 -16.31 -9.19 -31.60
CA VAL A 421 -15.63 -7.90 -31.88
C VAL A 421 -14.12 -8.02 -32.03
N GLY A 422 -13.57 -9.21 -31.76
CA GLY A 422 -12.13 -9.43 -31.67
C GLY A 422 -11.54 -8.85 -30.38
N ALA A 423 -10.41 -9.39 -29.95
CA ALA A 423 -9.60 -8.85 -28.87
C ALA A 423 -8.17 -9.37 -28.98
N GLY A 424 -7.26 -8.84 -28.15
CA GLY A 424 -5.94 -9.44 -27.97
C GLY A 424 -5.35 -9.12 -26.60
N ILE A 425 -4.72 -10.14 -26.00
CA ILE A 425 -3.97 -10.00 -24.77
C ILE A 425 -2.57 -9.48 -25.09
N CYS A 426 -2.23 -8.29 -24.60
CA CYS A 426 -0.93 -7.64 -24.69
C CYS A 426 0.08 -8.25 -23.70
N GLU A 427 -0.33 -8.44 -22.44
CA GLU A 427 0.49 -9.00 -21.38
C GLU A 427 -0.37 -9.49 -20.20
N VAL A 428 0.18 -10.36 -19.36
CA VAL A 428 -0.40 -10.74 -18.07
C VAL A 428 0.60 -10.41 -16.98
N ASN A 429 0.20 -9.51 -16.08
CA ASN A 429 1.01 -9.04 -14.97
C ASN A 429 0.76 -9.94 -13.73
N PRO A 430 1.75 -10.73 -13.26
CA PRO A 430 1.54 -11.68 -12.17
C PRO A 430 1.55 -11.04 -10.77
N ARG A 431 1.96 -9.77 -10.66
CA ARG A 431 1.87 -8.95 -9.44
C ARG A 431 1.23 -7.60 -9.78
N PRO A 432 -0.05 -7.58 -10.17
CA PRO A 432 -0.70 -6.38 -10.67
C PRO A 432 -0.79 -5.29 -9.60
N ASP A 433 -0.75 -4.04 -10.03
CA ASP A 433 -0.96 -2.89 -9.16
C ASP A 433 -2.44 -2.76 -8.78
N LEU A 434 -2.78 -3.16 -7.54
CA LEU A 434 -4.15 -3.07 -7.02
C LEU A 434 -4.61 -1.62 -6.86
N GLY A 435 -3.68 -0.68 -6.62
CA GLY A 435 -3.98 0.75 -6.52
C GLY A 435 -4.56 1.31 -7.81
N ALA A 436 -4.31 0.65 -8.95
CA ALA A 436 -4.84 1.08 -10.22
C ALA A 436 -6.38 0.94 -10.34
N HIS A 437 -6.98 0.06 -9.52
CA HIS A 437 -8.42 -0.23 -9.53
C HIS A 437 -9.22 0.66 -8.55
N TYR A 438 -8.56 1.51 -7.76
CA TYR A 438 -9.25 2.49 -6.91
C TYR A 438 -9.47 3.77 -7.71
N LEU A 439 -10.69 3.93 -8.22
CA LEU A 439 -11.11 5.05 -9.06
C LEU A 439 -11.87 6.10 -8.24
N PRO A 440 -11.69 7.41 -8.50
CA PRO A 440 -12.44 8.45 -7.81
C PRO A 440 -13.96 8.22 -7.89
N GLY A 441 -14.65 8.33 -6.76
CA GLY A 441 -16.11 8.16 -6.67
C GLY A 441 -16.60 6.71 -6.64
N LEU A 442 -15.71 5.72 -6.69
CA LEU A 442 -16.05 4.30 -6.62
C LEU A 442 -15.43 3.63 -5.40
N ASP A 443 -16.27 2.97 -4.59
CA ASP A 443 -15.84 2.23 -3.39
C ASP A 443 -15.70 0.73 -3.67
N ARG A 444 -14.82 0.35 -4.62
CA ARG A 444 -14.54 -1.05 -4.93
C ARG A 444 -13.30 -1.53 -4.18
N ASP A 445 -13.50 -2.38 -3.18
CA ASP A 445 -12.42 -2.88 -2.33
C ASP A 445 -11.68 -4.10 -2.91
N VAL A 446 -10.99 -3.95 -4.05
CA VAL A 446 -10.24 -5.08 -4.65
C VAL A 446 -9.12 -5.60 -3.76
N ALA A 447 -8.46 -4.73 -2.98
CA ALA A 447 -7.39 -5.15 -2.07
C ALA A 447 -7.94 -5.93 -0.88
N GLY A 448 -9.15 -5.58 -0.42
CA GLY A 448 -9.87 -6.38 0.56
C GLY A 448 -10.22 -7.77 0.07
N ILE A 449 -10.74 -7.89 -1.16
CA ILE A 449 -11.02 -9.21 -1.77
C ILE A 449 -9.75 -10.08 -1.82
N VAL A 450 -8.60 -9.48 -2.18
CA VAL A 450 -7.30 -10.18 -2.17
C VAL A 450 -6.92 -10.60 -0.75
N LEU A 451 -7.05 -9.72 0.24
CA LEU A 451 -6.75 -10.05 1.64
C LEU A 451 -7.68 -11.12 2.22
N ASP A 452 -8.96 -11.12 1.87
CA ASP A 452 -9.90 -12.15 2.35
C ASP A 452 -9.52 -13.54 1.82
N ARG A 453 -8.81 -13.61 0.69
CA ARG A 453 -8.36 -14.87 0.06
C ARG A 453 -6.92 -15.25 0.39
N ARG A 454 -6.03 -14.27 0.57
CA ARG A 454 -4.58 -14.49 0.74
C ARG A 454 -4.04 -14.06 2.10
N GLY A 455 -4.86 -13.38 2.89
CA GLY A 455 -4.57 -13.00 4.25
C GLY A 455 -4.81 -14.15 5.23
N PRO A 456 -4.69 -13.86 6.53
CA PRO A 456 -4.92 -14.84 7.59
C PRO A 456 -6.31 -15.52 7.48
N PRO A 457 -6.40 -16.84 7.66
CA PRO A 457 -7.63 -17.62 7.43
C PRO A 457 -8.76 -17.31 8.43
N ASP A 458 -8.42 -16.83 9.62
CA ASP A 458 -9.35 -16.38 10.67
C ASP A 458 -9.80 -14.91 10.47
N GLY A 459 -9.40 -14.27 9.37
CA GLY A 459 -9.80 -12.91 8.98
C GLY A 459 -9.04 -11.79 9.68
N HIS A 460 -8.30 -12.06 10.75
CA HIS A 460 -7.47 -11.05 11.43
C HIS A 460 -6.04 -11.52 11.73
N GLY A 461 -5.78 -12.82 11.89
CA GLY A 461 -4.44 -13.38 12.06
C GLY A 461 -3.69 -12.93 13.30
N ARG A 462 -4.40 -12.62 14.38
CA ARG A 462 -3.78 -12.10 15.62
C ARG A 462 -3.20 -13.25 16.41
N MET A 463 -2.00 -13.11 16.93
CA MET A 463 -1.42 -14.07 17.86
C MET A 463 -1.79 -13.66 19.30
N PRO A 464 -2.13 -14.59 20.22
CA PRO A 464 -2.32 -14.26 21.63
C PRO A 464 -1.05 -13.70 22.25
N HIS A 465 -1.17 -12.54 22.89
CA HIS A 465 -0.09 -11.92 23.68
C HIS A 465 -0.46 -11.91 25.16
N ILE A 466 0.36 -12.58 25.96
CA ILE A 466 0.25 -12.62 27.41
C ILE A 466 1.40 -11.82 28.00
N LEU A 467 1.08 -10.76 28.76
CA LEU A 467 2.08 -9.99 29.50
C LEU A 467 2.06 -10.39 30.96
N VAL A 468 3.24 -10.65 31.52
CA VAL A 468 3.46 -10.80 32.95
C VAL A 468 4.18 -9.55 33.43
N VAL A 469 3.53 -8.74 34.26
CA VAL A 469 3.98 -7.40 34.63
C VAL A 469 4.21 -7.33 36.14
N GLY A 470 5.36 -6.81 36.55
CA GLY A 470 5.70 -6.67 37.96
C GLY A 470 7.09 -6.11 38.15
N ASP A 471 7.51 -5.94 39.41
CA ASP A 471 8.84 -5.41 39.74
C ASP A 471 9.76 -6.49 40.33
N GLY A 472 9.19 -7.64 40.71
CA GLY A 472 9.94 -8.80 41.20
C GLY A 472 10.53 -9.69 40.08
N ASP A 473 11.06 -10.85 40.47
CA ASP A 473 11.43 -11.91 39.52
C ASP A 473 10.18 -12.59 38.97
N LEU A 474 9.94 -12.41 37.66
CA LEU A 474 8.77 -12.90 36.94
C LEU A 474 9.07 -14.18 36.13
N ALA A 475 10.33 -14.61 36.07
CA ALA A 475 10.78 -15.58 35.08
C ALA A 475 10.17 -16.96 35.30
N GLU A 476 10.11 -17.44 36.55
CA GLU A 476 9.48 -18.70 36.91
C GLU A 476 7.98 -18.72 36.56
N ARG A 477 7.25 -17.65 36.89
CA ARG A 477 5.81 -17.52 36.59
C ARG A 477 5.55 -17.50 35.09
N ALA A 478 6.35 -16.75 34.33
CA ALA A 478 6.22 -16.68 32.87
C ALA A 478 6.56 -18.02 32.18
N ARG A 479 7.59 -18.75 32.65
CA ARG A 479 7.90 -20.11 32.18
C ARG A 479 6.73 -21.06 32.42
N ALA A 480 6.19 -21.09 33.65
CA ALA A 480 5.07 -21.96 33.98
C ALA A 480 3.83 -21.67 33.12
N ILE A 481 3.55 -20.39 32.83
CA ILE A 481 2.48 -19.99 31.90
C ILE A 481 2.76 -20.54 30.50
N ALA A 482 3.94 -20.29 29.93
CA ALA A 482 4.28 -20.75 28.58
C ALA A 482 4.14 -22.28 28.43
N GLU A 483 4.64 -23.04 29.41
CA GLU A 483 4.49 -24.49 29.44
C GLU A 483 3.03 -24.95 29.56
N ALA A 484 2.24 -24.27 30.40
CA ALA A 484 0.83 -24.61 30.56
C ALA A 484 0.02 -24.32 29.30
N LEU A 485 0.31 -23.22 28.59
CA LEU A 485 -0.27 -22.93 27.28
C LEU A 485 0.09 -24.01 26.25
N HIS A 486 1.35 -24.46 26.24
CA HIS A 486 1.78 -25.58 25.39
C HIS A 486 1.01 -26.86 25.72
N ARG A 487 0.93 -27.26 27.01
CA ARG A 487 0.20 -28.46 27.44
C ARG A 487 -1.30 -28.39 27.15
N ALA A 488 -1.91 -27.22 27.36
CA ALA A 488 -3.36 -27.06 27.24
C ALA A 488 -3.85 -26.94 25.80
N PHE A 489 -3.04 -26.36 24.90
CA PHE A 489 -3.47 -26.01 23.54
C PHE A 489 -2.58 -26.57 22.43
N GLY A 490 -1.46 -27.22 22.75
CA GLY A 490 -0.46 -27.69 21.78
C GLY A 490 0.33 -26.56 21.10
N TRP A 491 0.27 -25.34 21.65
CA TRP A 491 0.85 -24.15 21.06
C TRP A 491 2.38 -24.11 21.16
N LYS A 492 3.03 -23.61 20.12
CA LYS A 492 4.42 -23.14 20.19
C LYS A 492 4.43 -21.72 20.76
N VAL A 493 5.02 -21.56 21.95
CA VAL A 493 4.98 -20.30 22.68
C VAL A 493 6.35 -19.62 22.61
N GLY A 494 6.36 -18.35 22.17
CA GLY A 494 7.50 -17.48 22.36
C GLY A 494 7.51 -16.97 23.80
N LEU A 495 8.59 -17.18 24.54
CA LEU A 495 8.71 -16.73 25.93
C LEU A 495 9.89 -15.77 26.05
N ALA A 496 9.69 -14.64 26.72
CA ALA A 496 10.78 -13.76 27.11
C ALA A 496 10.72 -13.41 28.59
N THR A 497 11.88 -13.50 29.22
CA THR A 497 12.10 -13.13 30.63
C THR A 497 13.40 -12.33 30.74
N GLY A 498 13.72 -11.84 31.94
CA GLY A 498 15.02 -11.22 32.19
C GLY A 498 16.22 -12.15 31.94
N ASP A 499 15.99 -13.48 31.93
CA ASP A 499 17.03 -14.49 31.80
C ASP A 499 17.29 -14.90 30.34
N GLY A 500 16.38 -14.61 29.41
CA GLY A 500 16.46 -15.16 28.06
C GLY A 500 15.22 -15.00 27.21
N VAL A 501 15.34 -15.44 25.96
CA VAL A 501 14.25 -15.52 24.99
C VAL A 501 14.19 -16.94 24.43
N TRP A 502 12.99 -17.52 24.37
CA TRP A 502 12.73 -18.87 23.89
C TRP A 502 11.72 -18.83 22.73
N LEU A 503 12.01 -19.56 21.66
CA LEU A 503 11.12 -19.80 20.53
C LEU A 503 10.75 -21.29 20.52
N GLY A 504 9.82 -21.68 21.39
CA GLY A 504 9.61 -23.08 21.72
C GLY A 504 10.84 -23.67 22.42
N HIS A 505 11.56 -24.59 21.76
CA HIS A 505 12.76 -25.24 22.31
C HIS A 505 14.07 -24.51 21.99
N VAL A 506 14.04 -23.52 21.10
CA VAL A 506 15.23 -22.74 20.73
C VAL A 506 15.45 -21.64 21.76
N VAL A 507 16.66 -21.57 22.33
CA VAL A 507 17.06 -20.53 23.29
C VAL A 507 17.92 -19.49 22.60
N LEU A 508 17.58 -18.22 22.79
CA LEU A 508 18.32 -17.07 22.28
C LEU A 508 18.91 -16.26 23.44
N PRO A 509 20.09 -15.63 23.25
CA PRO A 509 20.72 -14.83 24.28
C PRO A 509 19.93 -13.53 24.53
N ALA A 510 19.75 -13.15 25.80
CA ALA A 510 18.89 -12.05 26.23
C ALA A 510 19.38 -10.66 25.79
N ASP A 511 20.70 -10.47 25.76
CA ASP A 511 21.38 -9.20 25.46
C ASP A 511 21.07 -8.66 24.06
N ARG A 512 20.89 -9.56 23.08
CA ARG A 512 20.58 -9.19 21.69
C ARG A 512 19.09 -8.91 21.46
N TRP A 513 18.22 -9.47 22.29
CA TRP A 513 16.79 -9.53 22.03
C TRP A 513 15.95 -8.85 23.10
N ALA A 514 16.54 -8.00 23.94
CA ALA A 514 15.84 -7.32 25.04
C ALA A 514 14.74 -6.36 24.57
N GLY A 515 13.71 -6.22 25.41
CA GLY A 515 12.64 -5.25 25.26
C GLY A 515 11.86 -5.40 23.97
N LEU A 516 11.73 -4.30 23.23
CA LEU A 516 10.93 -4.23 22.01
C LEU A 516 11.37 -5.16 20.88
N ALA A 517 12.66 -5.49 20.82
CA ALA A 517 13.20 -6.42 19.83
C ALA A 517 12.57 -7.82 19.98
N THR A 518 12.25 -8.25 21.21
CA THR A 518 11.57 -9.53 21.46
C THR A 518 10.20 -9.58 20.81
N ALA A 519 9.39 -8.53 21.00
CA ALA A 519 8.01 -8.55 20.53
C ALA A 519 7.93 -8.61 19.00
N THR A 520 8.84 -7.90 18.32
CA THR A 520 8.98 -7.98 16.84
C THR A 520 9.39 -9.37 16.40
N LEU A 521 10.36 -9.98 17.08
CA LEU A 521 10.79 -11.34 16.80
C LEU A 521 9.60 -12.32 16.89
N PHE A 522 8.80 -12.25 17.96
CA PHE A 522 7.68 -13.17 18.14
C PHE A 522 6.59 -13.02 17.08
N VAL A 523 6.19 -11.78 16.75
CA VAL A 523 5.14 -11.57 15.74
C VAL A 523 5.60 -11.89 14.31
N GLU A 524 6.91 -11.83 14.04
CA GLU A 524 7.49 -12.18 12.74
C GLU A 524 7.90 -13.66 12.65
N ASP A 525 7.87 -14.44 13.74
CA ASP A 525 8.18 -15.87 13.73
C ASP A 525 6.98 -16.70 13.25
N PRO A 526 7.02 -17.30 12.05
CA PRO A 526 5.89 -18.02 11.46
C PRO A 526 5.60 -19.36 12.14
N THR A 527 6.33 -19.73 13.20
CA THR A 527 6.15 -20.98 13.92
C THR A 527 5.39 -20.80 15.23
N LEU A 528 5.29 -19.58 15.76
CA LEU A 528 4.68 -19.32 17.05
C LEU A 528 3.17 -19.18 16.99
N ASP A 529 2.50 -19.77 17.95
CA ASP A 529 1.05 -19.72 18.12
C ASP A 529 0.63 -18.68 19.19
N ALA A 530 1.53 -18.33 20.12
CA ALA A 530 1.32 -17.35 21.19
C ALA A 530 2.65 -16.75 21.69
N ALA A 531 2.57 -15.61 22.36
CA ALA A 531 3.69 -14.94 23.01
C ALA A 531 3.43 -14.69 24.50
N VAL A 532 4.44 -14.95 25.34
CA VAL A 532 4.47 -14.64 26.77
C VAL A 532 5.67 -13.74 27.05
N LEU A 533 5.42 -12.51 27.50
CA LEU A 533 6.47 -11.53 27.82
C LEU A 533 6.40 -11.16 29.30
N ALA A 534 7.43 -11.52 30.05
CA ALA A 534 7.68 -10.95 31.37
C ALA A 534 8.37 -9.60 31.21
N ILE A 535 7.72 -8.54 31.69
CA ILE A 535 8.21 -7.17 31.54
C ILE A 535 8.09 -6.42 32.87
N ARG A 536 9.16 -5.70 33.22
CA ARG A 536 9.14 -4.81 34.38
C ARG A 536 8.28 -3.58 34.11
N ARG A 537 7.68 -3.00 35.17
CA ARG A 537 6.80 -1.83 35.00
C ARG A 537 7.53 -0.59 34.46
N ASP A 538 8.77 -0.38 34.87
CA ASP A 538 9.62 0.72 34.39
C ASP A 538 9.95 0.58 32.89
N LEU A 539 10.29 -0.63 32.44
CA LEU A 539 10.51 -0.93 31.02
C LEU A 539 9.22 -0.82 30.22
N LEU A 540 8.11 -1.33 30.74
CA LEU A 540 6.80 -1.19 30.09
C LEU A 540 6.38 0.29 29.96
N PHE A 541 6.75 1.15 30.92
CA PHE A 541 6.54 2.59 30.83
C PHE A 541 7.48 3.25 29.80
N ALA A 542 8.75 2.88 29.79
CA ALA A 542 9.76 3.47 28.91
C ALA A 542 9.62 3.04 27.45
N GLU A 543 9.33 1.75 27.22
CA GLU A 543 9.40 1.07 25.92
C GLU A 543 8.03 0.59 25.41
N GLY A 544 7.00 0.52 26.26
CA GLY A 544 5.70 0.00 25.90
C GLY A 544 5.63 -1.53 25.83
N ALA A 545 4.45 -2.04 25.45
CA ALA A 545 4.13 -3.46 25.49
C ALA A 545 4.75 -4.29 24.34
N GLY A 546 5.22 -3.64 23.29
CA GLY A 546 5.74 -4.30 22.08
C GLY A 546 4.68 -4.94 21.19
N THR A 547 3.42 -5.00 21.63
CA THR A 547 2.27 -5.50 20.88
C THR A 547 1.17 -4.43 20.81
N GLU A 548 0.35 -4.48 19.76
CA GLU A 548 -0.79 -3.56 19.61
C GLU A 548 -1.92 -3.87 20.60
N HIS A 549 -2.10 -5.16 20.88
CA HIS A 549 -3.26 -5.71 21.55
C HIS A 549 -2.78 -6.81 22.50
N PRO A 550 -2.27 -6.45 23.68
CA PRO A 550 -2.03 -7.45 24.71
C PRO A 550 -3.37 -8.04 25.13
N ASP A 551 -3.58 -9.34 24.92
CA ASP A 551 -4.86 -9.98 25.19
C ASP A 551 -5.08 -10.20 26.68
N LEU A 552 -4.06 -10.73 27.36
CA LEU A 552 -4.08 -11.02 28.79
C LEU A 552 -2.87 -10.39 29.48
N VAL A 553 -3.11 -9.63 30.54
CA VAL A 553 -2.07 -9.05 31.39
C VAL A 553 -2.25 -9.58 32.80
N LEU A 554 -1.23 -10.30 33.29
CA LEU A 554 -1.14 -10.70 34.68
C LEU A 554 -0.17 -9.75 35.38
N THR A 555 -0.68 -8.95 36.31
CA THR A 555 0.10 -7.90 36.97
C THR A 555 0.22 -8.13 38.47
N GLU A 556 1.41 -7.95 39.03
CA GLU A 556 1.55 -7.82 40.49
C GLU A 556 0.68 -6.64 41.01
N PRO A 557 0.30 -6.61 42.30
CA PRO A 557 -0.46 -5.50 42.88
C PRO A 557 0.27 -4.17 42.70
N GLU A 558 -0.46 -3.09 42.41
CA GLU A 558 0.10 -1.74 42.43
C GLU A 558 0.33 -1.28 43.87
N VAL A 559 1.33 -0.43 44.09
CA VAL A 559 1.49 0.26 45.37
C VAL A 559 0.32 1.25 45.51
N PRO A 560 -0.43 1.25 46.63
CA PRO A 560 -1.52 2.19 46.84
C PRO A 560 -1.07 3.64 46.66
N GLY A 561 -1.74 4.39 45.78
CA GLY A 561 -1.43 5.79 45.47
C GLY A 561 -0.63 6.03 44.18
N SER A 562 -0.06 4.99 43.56
CA SER A 562 0.52 5.09 42.21
C SER A 562 -0.52 4.72 41.16
N ALA A 563 -1.35 5.66 40.71
CA ALA A 563 -2.15 5.42 39.50
C ALA A 563 -1.18 5.27 38.33
N SER A 564 -0.82 4.03 37.95
CA SER A 564 0.17 3.82 36.89
C SER A 564 -0.46 4.15 35.54
N PRO A 565 0.06 5.15 34.79
CA PRO A 565 -0.43 5.49 33.46
C PRO A 565 -0.41 4.28 32.50
N VAL A 566 0.48 3.32 32.78
CA VAL A 566 0.65 2.05 32.05
C VAL A 566 -0.60 1.17 32.11
N MET A 567 -1.27 1.07 33.25
CA MET A 567 -2.43 0.19 33.38
C MET A 567 -3.65 0.79 32.67
N GLY A 568 -3.78 2.12 32.66
CA GLY A 568 -4.74 2.83 31.81
C GLY A 568 -4.50 2.57 30.33
N PHE A 569 -3.22 2.59 29.90
CA PHE A 569 -2.81 2.22 28.54
C PHE A 569 -3.22 0.81 28.15
N LEU A 570 -2.89 -0.19 28.97
CA LEU A 570 -3.20 -1.59 28.67
C LEU A 570 -4.72 -1.83 28.58
N ARG A 571 -5.52 -1.23 29.47
CA ARG A 571 -6.99 -1.34 29.40
C ARG A 571 -7.54 -0.72 28.11
N ALA A 572 -7.01 0.43 27.68
CA ALA A 572 -7.45 1.06 26.42
C ALA A 572 -7.04 0.27 25.18
N ALA A 573 -5.90 -0.44 25.24
CA ALA A 573 -5.48 -1.38 24.20
C ALA A 573 -6.38 -2.64 24.13
N GLY A 574 -7.36 -2.77 25.03
CA GLY A 574 -8.31 -3.88 25.10
C GLY A 574 -7.88 -5.02 26.01
N ALA A 575 -6.80 -4.85 26.78
CA ALA A 575 -6.24 -5.93 27.59
C ALA A 575 -7.16 -6.37 28.72
N ARG A 576 -7.24 -7.70 28.91
CA ARG A 576 -7.84 -8.29 30.10
C ARG A 576 -6.79 -8.33 31.20
N ILE A 577 -7.01 -7.56 32.27
CA ILE A 577 -6.04 -7.42 33.35
C ILE A 577 -6.49 -8.22 34.55
N LEU A 578 -5.66 -9.15 35.01
CA LEU A 578 -5.89 -9.98 36.18
C LEU A 578 -4.72 -9.84 37.17
N PRO A 579 -4.95 -10.01 38.48
CA PRO A 579 -3.87 -10.03 39.45
C PRO A 579 -2.97 -11.24 39.21
N LEU A 580 -1.64 -11.04 39.20
CA LEU A 580 -0.64 -12.09 39.08
C LEU A 580 -0.60 -12.89 40.40
N PRO A 581 -0.88 -14.20 40.39
CA PRO A 581 -0.77 -15.03 41.58
C PRO A 581 0.68 -15.15 42.05
N ALA A 582 0.86 -15.35 43.36
CA ALA A 582 2.19 -15.46 43.97
C ALA A 582 2.97 -16.69 43.46
N THR A 583 2.29 -17.82 43.21
CA THR A 583 2.92 -19.07 42.79
C THR A 583 2.85 -19.26 41.28
N ALA A 584 3.87 -19.90 40.71
CA ALA A 584 3.95 -20.19 39.27
C ALA A 584 2.81 -21.10 38.79
N ALA A 585 2.42 -22.10 39.59
CA ALA A 585 1.30 -22.99 39.27
C ALA A 585 -0.03 -22.23 39.18
N ALA A 586 -0.34 -21.37 40.16
CA ALA A 586 -1.58 -20.59 40.12
C ALA A 586 -1.61 -19.57 38.97
N ALA A 587 -0.46 -18.97 38.63
CA ALA A 587 -0.34 -18.08 37.49
C ALA A 587 -0.61 -18.81 36.16
N ALA A 588 -0.08 -20.03 36.01
CA ALA A 588 -0.30 -20.89 34.87
C ALA A 588 -1.79 -21.27 34.70
N ASP A 589 -2.45 -21.71 35.78
CA ASP A 589 -3.86 -22.06 35.78
C ASP A 589 -4.75 -20.86 35.43
N LEU A 590 -4.45 -19.69 36.02
CA LEU A 590 -5.17 -18.45 35.75
C LEU A 590 -5.03 -18.03 34.28
N ALA A 591 -3.84 -18.16 33.68
CA ALA A 591 -3.63 -17.84 32.28
C ALA A 591 -4.48 -18.74 31.38
N VAL A 592 -4.41 -20.07 31.55
CA VAL A 592 -5.19 -21.02 30.75
C VAL A 592 -6.71 -20.77 30.91
N ALA A 593 -7.17 -20.56 32.14
CA ALA A 593 -8.56 -20.24 32.42
C ALA A 593 -9.00 -18.92 31.77
N GLY A 594 -8.15 -17.88 31.82
CA GLY A 594 -8.38 -16.60 31.17
C GLY A 594 -8.55 -16.75 29.66
N LEU A 595 -7.62 -17.44 28.99
CA LEU A 595 -7.69 -17.65 27.54
C LEU A 595 -8.95 -18.43 27.12
N ARG A 596 -9.34 -19.46 27.88
CA ARG A 596 -10.59 -20.21 27.63
C ARG A 596 -11.83 -19.33 27.83
N ARG A 597 -11.89 -18.61 28.96
CA ARG A 597 -13.02 -17.74 29.32
C ARG A 597 -13.26 -16.65 28.27
N PHE A 598 -12.18 -16.06 27.76
CA PHE A 598 -12.26 -14.95 26.80
C PHE A 598 -12.11 -15.42 25.34
N ARG A 599 -11.98 -16.73 25.11
CA ARG A 599 -11.77 -17.35 23.79
C ARG A 599 -10.62 -16.73 22.99
N ILE A 600 -9.54 -16.36 23.68
CA ILE A 600 -8.38 -15.70 23.06
C ILE A 600 -7.61 -16.73 22.21
N GLY A 601 -7.54 -16.49 20.90
CA GLY A 601 -6.78 -17.33 19.97
C GLY A 601 -7.31 -18.74 19.77
N LEU A 602 -8.56 -19.01 20.17
CA LEU A 602 -9.24 -20.28 19.96
C LEU A 602 -10.18 -20.19 18.74
N PRO A 603 -10.42 -21.30 18.01
CA PRO A 603 -11.34 -21.31 16.87
C PRO A 603 -12.75 -20.82 17.27
N PRO A 604 -13.53 -20.23 16.34
CA PRO A 604 -14.95 -20.02 16.56
C PRO A 604 -15.66 -21.36 16.84
N SER A 605 -16.65 -21.34 17.74
CA SER A 605 -17.42 -22.52 18.17
C SER A 605 -18.36 -23.02 17.10
#